data_AF-A0A6P6XTE3-F1
#
_entry.id   AF-A0A6P6XTE3-F1
#
_cell.length_a   1.000
_cell.length_b   1.000
_cell.length_c   1.000
_cell.angle_alpha   90.00
_cell.angle_beta   90.00
_cell.angle_gamma   90.00
#
_symmetry.space_group_name_H-M   'P 1'
#
loop_
_entity.id
_entity.type
_entity.pdbx_description
1 polymer ?
#
loop_
_entity_poly.entity_id
_entity_poly.type
_entity_poly.pdbx_seq_one_letter_code
_entity_poly.pdbx_strand_id
1 'polypeptide(L)'
;MFQIRNVSKFFPLNHQYYQYSSHHGNVSIELSLKILQRYGFTESQGLQALNSIESLLRPDTYESIAKTLNSWKRNVYPRKNVDHIGMNENFKQVFYEKESRLLLVDENFIENRIYQLKNLDLIRGQNDLWQTFYQSPAGFFLQDWPEFLRKYYYITFKILPWLNPDNNIKTNQIHPLICYPQSIEQSYQQIKTRFIFAQRTGFRITESKNINLKTLLLISEKDFLQIYSPNCTIEEFEALEKLNSTELGVEDDRLFDDLVKLSPKPSMMKKQTKNENSFMKKTIEEGILLSN
;
A
#
# COMPACT_ATOMS: atom_id res chain seq x y z
N MET A 1 -8.85 39.47 22.53
CA MET A 1 -9.78 39.21 23.64
C MET A 1 -11.16 39.69 23.21
N PHE A 2 -12.03 38.82 22.69
CA PHE A 2 -13.46 39.13 22.48
C PHE A 2 -14.30 37.85 22.59
N GLN A 3 -15.46 38.01 23.24
CA GLN A 3 -16.23 37.00 23.96
C GLN A 3 -17.14 36.13 23.08
N ILE A 4 -17.27 34.88 23.51
CA ILE A 4 -18.25 33.88 23.07
C ILE A 4 -19.65 34.29 23.54
N ARG A 5 -20.64 34.30 22.63
CA ARG A 5 -22.06 34.26 22.99
C ARG A 5 -22.64 32.92 22.55
N ASN A 6 -22.97 32.09 23.54
CA ASN A 6 -23.87 30.96 23.40
C ASN A 6 -25.25 31.45 22.96
N VAL A 7 -25.80 30.85 21.91
CA VAL A 7 -27.24 30.83 21.67
C VAL A 7 -27.64 29.38 21.46
N SER A 8 -28.09 28.77 22.56
CA SER A 8 -28.90 27.57 22.55
C SER A 8 -30.28 27.90 21.97
N LYS A 9 -30.66 27.23 20.88
CA LYS A 9 -32.07 27.04 20.51
C LYS A 9 -32.30 25.58 20.15
N PHE A 10 -33.07 24.93 21.02
CA PHE A 10 -33.76 23.67 20.80
C PHE A 10 -34.52 23.69 19.46
N PHE A 11 -34.39 22.61 18.70
CA PHE A 11 -35.42 22.13 17.77
C PHE A 11 -35.64 20.63 18.01
N PRO A 12 -36.87 20.13 17.80
CA PRO A 12 -37.35 18.86 18.34
C PRO A 12 -36.98 17.65 17.46
N LEU A 13 -37.00 16.49 18.12
CA LEU A 13 -37.07 15.13 17.58
C LEU A 13 -37.76 15.03 16.22
N ASN A 14 -37.01 14.57 15.21
CA ASN A 14 -37.39 13.50 14.29
C ASN A 14 -36.37 13.39 13.16
N HIS A 15 -35.30 12.62 13.36
CA HIS A 15 -34.63 11.94 12.26
C HIS A 15 -34.42 10.48 12.66
N GLN A 16 -35.12 9.62 11.94
CA GLN A 16 -35.04 8.18 12.01
C GLN A 16 -33.58 7.77 11.79
N TYR A 17 -32.89 7.41 12.88
CA TYR A 17 -31.75 6.52 12.79
C TYR A 17 -32.26 5.24 12.14
N TYR A 18 -31.84 4.96 10.91
CA TYR A 18 -31.78 3.58 10.45
C TYR A 18 -30.79 2.86 11.36
N GLN A 19 -31.29 2.30 12.46
CA GLN A 19 -30.64 1.22 13.18
C GLN A 19 -30.52 0.06 12.20
N TYR A 20 -29.38 -0.04 11.51
CA TYR A 20 -28.97 -1.31 10.95
C TYR A 20 -28.78 -2.26 12.12
N SER A 21 -29.65 -3.26 12.19
CA SER A 21 -29.74 -4.20 13.29
C SER A 21 -28.42 -4.97 13.46
N SER A 22 -27.99 -5.11 14.72
CA SER A 22 -26.83 -5.90 15.14
C SER A 22 -26.87 -7.37 14.73
N HIS A 23 -28.00 -7.87 14.21
CA HIS A 23 -28.15 -9.23 13.73
C HIS A 23 -27.52 -9.47 12.35
N HIS A 24 -27.47 -8.48 11.46
CA HIS A 24 -26.92 -8.69 10.10
C HIS A 24 -25.40 -8.69 10.03
N GLY A 25 -24.73 -7.92 10.89
CA GLY A 25 -23.27 -7.98 11.07
C GLY A 25 -22.82 -9.34 11.57
N ASN A 26 -23.52 -9.88 12.58
CA ASN A 26 -23.21 -11.19 13.17
C ASN A 26 -23.32 -12.35 12.17
N VAL A 27 -24.33 -12.38 11.30
CA VAL A 27 -24.48 -13.46 10.30
C VAL A 27 -23.38 -13.41 9.24
N SER A 28 -23.00 -12.20 8.79
CA SER A 28 -21.97 -12.02 7.77
C SER A 28 -20.58 -12.46 8.26
N ILE A 29 -20.27 -12.16 9.53
CA ILE A 29 -19.04 -12.59 10.20
C ILE A 29 -19.03 -14.11 10.37
N GLU A 30 -20.12 -14.70 10.85
CA GLU A 30 -20.20 -16.16 11.08
C GLU A 30 -19.99 -16.96 9.77
N LEU A 31 -20.65 -16.53 8.69
CA LEU A 31 -20.49 -17.16 7.38
C LEU A 31 -19.07 -16.98 6.82
N SER A 32 -18.51 -15.78 6.94
CA SER A 32 -17.14 -15.50 6.50
C SER A 32 -16.12 -16.31 7.30
N LEU A 33 -16.31 -16.44 8.62
CA LEU A 33 -15.45 -17.23 9.50
C LEU A 33 -15.47 -18.71 9.14
N LYS A 34 -16.66 -19.28 8.87
CA LYS A 34 -16.79 -20.66 8.38
C LYS A 34 -16.04 -20.87 7.08
N ILE A 35 -16.02 -19.88 6.20
CA ILE A 35 -15.23 -19.95 4.96
C ILE A 35 -13.74 -19.90 5.29
N LEU A 36 -13.27 -18.94 6.09
CA LEU A 36 -11.85 -18.87 6.47
C LEU A 36 -11.37 -20.17 7.12
N GLN A 37 -12.18 -20.81 7.98
CA GLN A 37 -11.88 -22.11 8.57
C GLN A 37 -11.74 -23.23 7.52
N ARG A 38 -12.57 -23.23 6.46
CA ARG A 38 -12.40 -24.16 5.32
C ARG A 38 -11.09 -23.93 4.55
N TYR A 39 -10.56 -22.70 4.57
CA TYR A 39 -9.23 -22.36 4.03
C TYR A 39 -8.10 -22.56 5.05
N GLY A 40 -8.39 -23.21 6.18
CA GLY A 40 -7.42 -23.62 7.18
C GLY A 40 -7.03 -22.55 8.19
N PHE A 41 -7.75 -21.43 8.28
CA PHE A 41 -7.58 -20.48 9.37
C PHE A 41 -8.09 -21.11 10.68
N THR A 42 -7.38 -20.87 11.78
CA THR A 42 -7.98 -21.14 13.10
C THR A 42 -9.11 -20.15 13.36
N GLU A 43 -10.01 -20.45 14.30
CA GLU A 43 -11.07 -19.52 14.69
C GLU A 43 -10.51 -18.15 15.10
N SER A 44 -9.47 -18.13 15.94
CA SER A 44 -8.79 -16.91 16.37
C SER A 44 -8.22 -16.11 15.19
N GLN A 45 -7.53 -16.76 14.25
CA GLN A 45 -6.98 -16.10 13.04
C GLN A 45 -8.09 -15.53 12.16
N GLY A 46 -9.18 -16.28 11.98
CA GLY A 46 -10.31 -15.85 11.18
C GLY A 46 -11.03 -14.65 11.79
N LEU A 47 -11.29 -14.67 13.10
CA LEU A 47 -11.88 -13.54 13.82
C LEU A 47 -10.98 -12.31 13.77
N GLN A 48 -9.67 -12.47 13.96
CA GLN A 48 -8.73 -11.36 13.88
C GLN A 48 -8.76 -10.69 12.50
N ALA A 49 -8.76 -11.48 11.42
CA ALA A 49 -8.91 -10.96 10.06
C ALA A 49 -10.22 -10.18 9.88
N LEU A 50 -11.35 -10.77 10.29
CA LEU A 50 -12.68 -10.20 10.06
C LEU A 50 -12.96 -8.97 10.91
N ASN A 51 -12.53 -8.93 12.16
CA ASN A 51 -12.75 -7.78 13.06
C ASN A 51 -12.15 -6.49 12.50
N SER A 52 -11.00 -6.58 11.83
CA SER A 52 -10.35 -5.41 11.22
C SER A 52 -11.08 -4.85 10.00
N ILE A 53 -12.04 -5.59 9.43
CA ILE A 53 -12.83 -5.19 8.26
C ILE A 53 -14.34 -5.30 8.51
N GLU A 54 -14.76 -5.45 9.76
CA GLU A 54 -16.16 -5.73 10.12
C GLU A 54 -17.14 -4.73 9.52
N SER A 55 -16.79 -3.44 9.57
CA SER A 55 -17.61 -2.35 9.01
C SER A 55 -17.75 -2.38 7.49
N LEU A 56 -16.89 -3.14 6.80
CA LEU A 56 -16.89 -3.29 5.34
C LEU A 56 -17.55 -4.60 4.88
N LEU A 57 -17.81 -5.53 5.81
CA LEU A 57 -18.46 -6.80 5.51
C LEU A 57 -19.95 -6.57 5.21
N ARG A 58 -20.36 -7.02 4.02
CA ARG A 58 -21.76 -7.06 3.59
C ARG A 58 -22.31 -8.48 3.65
N PRO A 59 -23.63 -8.67 3.76
CA PRO A 59 -24.23 -10.00 3.81
C PRO A 59 -23.88 -10.93 2.64
N ASP A 60 -23.52 -10.36 1.47
CA ASP A 60 -23.12 -11.08 0.26
C ASP A 60 -21.59 -11.28 0.10
N THR A 61 -20.76 -10.69 0.96
CA THR A 61 -19.28 -10.76 0.81
C THR A 61 -18.69 -12.15 1.03
N TYR A 62 -19.38 -13.09 1.70
CA TYR A 62 -18.80 -14.38 2.06
C TYR A 62 -18.41 -15.22 0.82
N GLU A 63 -19.23 -15.23 -0.23
CA GLU A 63 -18.89 -15.94 -1.49
C GLU A 63 -17.71 -15.29 -2.22
N SER A 64 -17.58 -13.97 -2.08
CA SER A 64 -16.45 -13.22 -2.63
C SER A 64 -15.15 -13.61 -1.94
N ILE A 65 -15.14 -13.73 -0.60
CA ILE A 65 -13.93 -14.07 0.17
C ILE A 65 -13.29 -15.38 -0.31
N ALA A 66 -14.10 -16.41 -0.58
CA ALA A 66 -13.59 -17.69 -1.08
C ALA A 66 -12.91 -17.55 -2.45
N LYS A 67 -13.53 -16.79 -3.37
CA LYS A 67 -12.99 -16.51 -4.71
C LYS A 67 -11.70 -15.70 -4.62
N THR A 68 -11.70 -14.65 -3.80
CA THR A 68 -10.55 -13.77 -3.53
C THR A 68 -9.36 -14.55 -2.98
N LEU A 69 -9.57 -15.41 -1.98
CA LEU A 69 -8.51 -16.26 -1.42
C LEU A 69 -7.90 -17.21 -2.46
N ASN A 70 -8.73 -17.84 -3.29
CA ASN A 70 -8.24 -18.69 -4.36
C ASN A 70 -7.45 -17.91 -5.41
N SER A 71 -7.92 -16.72 -5.78
CA SER A 71 -7.21 -15.86 -6.74
C SER A 71 -5.86 -15.42 -6.21
N TRP A 72 -5.77 -14.97 -4.96
CA TRP A 72 -4.49 -14.67 -4.32
C TRP A 72 -3.57 -15.89 -4.33
N LYS A 73 -4.04 -17.04 -3.84
CA LYS A 73 -3.25 -18.27 -3.81
C LYS A 73 -2.76 -18.68 -5.21
N ARG A 74 -3.60 -18.56 -6.24
CA ARG A 74 -3.25 -18.89 -7.63
C ARG A 74 -2.15 -17.98 -8.18
N ASN A 75 -2.22 -16.69 -7.86
CA ASN A 75 -1.42 -15.66 -8.49
C ASN A 75 -0.12 -15.34 -7.74
N VAL A 76 -0.15 -15.24 -6.41
CA VAL A 76 1.00 -14.80 -5.61
C VAL A 76 1.75 -15.95 -4.93
N TYR A 77 1.08 -17.06 -4.61
CA TYR A 77 1.72 -18.12 -3.82
C TYR A 77 2.68 -18.96 -4.67
N PRO A 78 3.96 -19.08 -4.32
CA PRO A 78 4.96 -19.81 -5.10
C PRO A 78 4.58 -21.29 -5.29
N ARG A 79 4.62 -21.77 -6.54
CA ARG A 79 4.24 -23.18 -6.87
C ARG A 79 5.29 -24.22 -6.53
N LYS A 80 6.54 -23.81 -6.28
CA LYS A 80 7.64 -24.67 -5.88
C LYS A 80 8.16 -24.17 -4.54
N ASN A 81 8.44 -25.07 -3.61
CA ASN A 81 9.28 -24.79 -2.45
C ASN A 81 10.67 -24.43 -3.01
N VAL A 82 10.89 -23.16 -3.31
CA VAL A 82 12.21 -22.65 -3.62
C VAL A 82 12.85 -22.34 -2.27
N ASP A 83 14.08 -22.82 -2.07
CA ASP A 83 14.84 -22.83 -0.81
C ASP A 83 15.08 -21.45 -0.14
N HIS A 84 14.44 -20.39 -0.65
CA HIS A 84 14.58 -19.00 -0.19
C HIS A 84 13.28 -18.37 0.29
N ILE A 85 12.14 -19.04 0.17
CA ILE A 85 10.94 -18.63 0.91
C ILE A 85 11.21 -19.04 2.35
N GLY A 86 11.35 -18.07 3.25
CA GLY A 86 11.61 -18.35 4.65
C GLY A 86 10.59 -19.38 5.14
N MET A 87 11.07 -20.48 5.75
CA MET A 87 10.24 -21.62 6.17
C MET A 87 9.05 -21.28 7.10
N ASN A 88 8.92 -20.01 7.53
CA ASN A 88 7.90 -19.51 8.43
C ASN A 88 6.90 -18.51 7.80
N GLU A 89 7.00 -18.17 6.51
CA GLU A 89 6.06 -17.20 5.91
C GLU A 89 4.75 -17.88 5.50
N ASN A 90 3.70 -17.65 6.28
CA ASN A 90 2.38 -18.27 6.06
C ASN A 90 1.49 -17.34 5.22
N PHE A 91 1.00 -17.85 4.08
CA PHE A 91 0.03 -17.15 3.21
C PHE A 91 -1.15 -16.53 3.98
N LYS A 92 -1.66 -17.23 4.99
CA LYS A 92 -2.79 -16.76 5.79
C LYS A 92 -2.44 -15.55 6.65
N GLN A 93 -1.19 -15.45 7.11
CA GLN A 93 -0.68 -14.38 7.99
C GLN A 93 -0.88 -13.00 7.39
N VAL A 94 -0.78 -12.89 6.07
CA VAL A 94 -1.04 -11.63 5.36
C VAL A 94 -2.43 -11.09 5.67
N PHE A 95 -3.44 -11.95 5.79
CA PHE A 95 -4.83 -11.54 5.95
C PHE A 95 -5.26 -11.29 7.40
N TYR A 96 -4.49 -11.71 8.40
CA TYR A 96 -4.88 -11.51 9.81
C TYR A 96 -3.86 -10.69 10.62
N GLU A 97 -2.59 -10.64 10.22
CA GLU A 97 -1.56 -9.84 10.88
C GLU A 97 -1.14 -8.58 10.10
N LYS A 98 -1.37 -8.52 8.78
CA LYS A 98 -0.81 -7.45 7.94
C LYS A 98 -1.87 -6.59 7.28
N GLU A 99 -2.74 -7.17 6.45
CA GLU A 99 -3.71 -6.42 5.67
C GLU A 99 -4.93 -7.27 5.29
N SER A 100 -5.96 -7.19 6.12
CA SER A 100 -7.19 -7.96 5.97
C SER A 100 -8.10 -7.46 4.84
N ARG A 101 -7.95 -6.20 4.40
CA ARG A 101 -8.75 -5.65 3.29
C ARG A 101 -8.50 -6.39 1.98
N LEU A 102 -7.39 -7.12 1.86
CA LEU A 102 -7.14 -8.03 0.74
C LEU A 102 -8.19 -9.14 0.60
N LEU A 103 -8.99 -9.42 1.64
CA LEU A 103 -10.13 -10.36 1.56
C LEU A 103 -11.32 -9.80 0.78
N LEU A 104 -11.37 -8.48 0.57
CA LEU A 104 -12.52 -7.77 0.00
C LEU A 104 -12.33 -7.36 -1.46
N VAL A 105 -11.16 -7.58 -2.04
CA VAL A 105 -10.90 -7.25 -3.44
C VAL A 105 -11.40 -8.34 -4.38
N ASP A 106 -11.84 -7.97 -5.58
CA ASP A 106 -12.30 -8.94 -6.58
C ASP A 106 -11.14 -9.54 -7.41
N GLU A 107 -11.41 -10.65 -8.11
CA GLU A 107 -10.39 -11.34 -8.92
C GLU A 107 -9.82 -10.47 -10.04
N ASN A 108 -10.64 -9.63 -10.67
CA ASN A 108 -10.22 -8.78 -11.78
C ASN A 108 -9.24 -7.71 -11.29
N PHE A 109 -9.49 -7.14 -10.11
CA PHE A 109 -8.60 -6.19 -9.47
C PHE A 109 -7.22 -6.81 -9.20
N ILE A 110 -7.19 -8.03 -8.64
CA ILE A 110 -5.94 -8.76 -8.38
C ILE A 110 -5.16 -8.98 -9.69
N GLU A 111 -5.82 -9.53 -10.71
CA GLU A 111 -5.19 -9.85 -11.99
C GLU A 111 -4.68 -8.58 -12.70
N ASN A 112 -5.48 -7.50 -12.70
CA ASN A 112 -5.10 -6.22 -13.27
C ASN A 112 -3.90 -5.61 -12.55
N ARG A 113 -3.89 -5.61 -11.21
CA ARG A 113 -2.78 -5.05 -10.43
C ARG A 113 -1.49 -5.83 -10.67
N ILE A 114 -1.55 -7.15 -10.72
CA ILE A 114 -0.39 -8.00 -11.02
C ILE A 114 0.11 -7.75 -12.45
N TYR A 115 -0.79 -7.61 -13.42
CA TYR A 115 -0.44 -7.27 -14.78
C TYR A 115 0.27 -5.92 -14.87
N GLN A 116 -0.24 -4.90 -14.18
CA GLN A 116 0.36 -3.58 -14.09
C GLN A 116 1.78 -3.63 -13.51
N LEU A 117 1.99 -4.38 -12.41
CA LEU A 117 3.31 -4.55 -11.79
C LEU A 117 4.31 -5.27 -12.69
N LYS A 118 3.87 -6.27 -13.46
CA LYS A 118 4.71 -6.96 -14.45
C LYS A 118 5.07 -6.08 -15.64
N ASN A 119 4.14 -5.24 -16.10
CA ASN A 119 4.40 -4.31 -17.20
C ASN A 119 5.44 -3.23 -16.86
N LEU A 120 5.65 -2.93 -15.58
CA LEU A 120 6.73 -2.05 -15.13
C LEU A 120 8.10 -2.74 -15.10
N ASP A 121 8.20 -4.03 -15.49
CA ASP A 121 9.37 -4.90 -15.28
C ASP A 121 9.83 -4.97 -13.80
N LEU A 122 8.98 -4.54 -12.87
CA LEU A 122 9.26 -4.51 -11.44
C LEU A 122 9.16 -5.92 -10.84
N ILE A 123 8.22 -6.72 -11.35
CA ILE A 123 7.95 -8.09 -10.92
C ILE A 123 8.30 -9.04 -12.06
N ARG A 124 9.36 -9.83 -11.88
CA ARG A 124 9.88 -10.74 -12.92
C ARG A 124 9.42 -12.17 -12.73
N GLY A 125 9.00 -12.52 -11.52
CA GLY A 125 8.54 -13.87 -11.20
C GLY A 125 7.59 -13.94 -10.02
N GLN A 126 7.19 -15.16 -9.70
CA GLN A 126 6.26 -15.42 -8.60
C GLN A 126 6.91 -15.16 -7.22
N ASN A 127 8.23 -15.27 -7.11
CA ASN A 127 8.94 -14.95 -5.87
C ASN A 127 8.88 -13.45 -5.54
N ASP A 128 9.05 -12.58 -6.54
CA ASP A 128 8.92 -11.13 -6.34
C ASP A 128 7.47 -10.75 -5.95
N LEU A 129 6.49 -11.41 -6.57
CA LEU A 129 5.08 -11.28 -6.19
C LEU A 129 4.84 -11.71 -4.75
N TRP A 130 5.39 -12.86 -4.36
CA TRP A 130 5.26 -13.36 -3.00
C TRP A 130 5.90 -12.41 -2.00
N GLN A 131 7.11 -11.94 -2.27
CA GLN A 131 7.83 -11.02 -1.40
C GLN A 131 7.07 -9.72 -1.20
N THR A 132 6.56 -9.12 -2.28
CA THR A 132 5.75 -7.89 -2.19
C THR A 132 4.42 -8.12 -1.49
N PHE A 133 3.74 -9.22 -1.79
CA PHE A 133 2.47 -9.59 -1.13
C PHE A 133 2.64 -9.85 0.37
N TYR A 134 3.70 -10.54 0.76
CA TYR A 134 3.93 -10.88 2.16
C TYR A 134 4.48 -9.69 2.96
N GLN A 135 5.38 -8.90 2.38
CA GLN A 135 6.07 -7.85 3.14
C GLN A 135 5.39 -6.48 3.05
N SER A 136 4.71 -6.16 1.95
CA SER A 136 4.05 -4.87 1.74
C SER A 136 2.73 -5.00 0.95
N PRO A 137 1.74 -5.75 1.49
CA PRO A 137 0.49 -6.01 0.80
C PRO A 137 -0.29 -4.73 0.47
N ALA A 138 -0.38 -3.80 1.43
CA ALA A 138 -1.13 -2.56 1.26
C ALA A 138 -0.45 -1.67 0.21
N GLY A 139 0.88 -1.55 0.29
CA GLY A 139 1.68 -0.81 -0.67
C GLY A 139 1.51 -1.31 -2.10
N PHE A 140 1.70 -2.59 -2.37
CA PHE A 140 1.68 -3.04 -3.77
C PHE A 140 0.26 -3.20 -4.33
N PHE A 141 -0.69 -3.60 -3.49
CA PHE A 141 -1.98 -4.09 -3.99
C PHE A 141 -3.16 -3.20 -3.68
N LEU A 142 -3.15 -2.42 -2.58
CA LEU A 142 -4.33 -1.65 -2.16
C LEU A 142 -4.19 -0.14 -2.38
N GLN A 143 -2.98 0.38 -2.53
CA GLN A 143 -2.80 1.81 -2.80
C GLN A 143 -3.26 2.19 -4.21
N ASP A 144 -3.71 3.45 -4.36
CA ASP A 144 -4.11 3.99 -5.65
C ASP A 144 -2.97 3.88 -6.68
N TRP A 145 -3.31 3.57 -7.93
CA TRP A 145 -2.30 3.26 -8.94
C TRP A 145 -1.43 4.48 -9.32
N PRO A 146 -2.02 5.67 -9.58
CA PRO A 146 -1.27 6.92 -9.66
C PRO A 146 -0.33 7.18 -8.48
N GLU A 147 -0.78 6.97 -7.25
CA GLU A 147 0.06 7.16 -6.06
C GLU A 147 1.24 6.16 -6.04
N PHE A 148 0.97 4.87 -6.32
CA PHE A 148 2.00 3.84 -6.47
C PHE A 148 3.05 4.27 -7.49
N LEU A 149 2.61 4.67 -8.69
CA LEU A 149 3.50 5.06 -9.79
C LEU A 149 4.35 6.27 -9.42
N ARG A 150 3.77 7.28 -8.77
CA ARG A 150 4.51 8.47 -8.34
C ARG A 150 5.65 8.10 -7.39
N LYS A 151 5.38 7.28 -6.37
CA LYS A 151 6.42 6.78 -5.44
C LYS A 151 7.43 5.89 -6.15
N TYR A 152 6.95 4.97 -6.99
CA TYR A 152 7.80 4.05 -7.76
C TYR A 152 8.78 4.80 -8.65
N TYR A 153 8.32 5.79 -9.42
CA TYR A 153 9.17 6.58 -10.31
C TYR A 153 10.14 7.46 -9.54
N TYR A 154 9.72 8.05 -8.42
CA TYR A 154 10.63 8.82 -7.57
C TYR A 154 11.76 7.93 -7.02
N ILE A 155 11.41 6.76 -6.50
CA ILE A 155 12.41 5.80 -6.02
C ILE A 155 13.33 5.37 -7.17
N THR A 156 12.76 4.95 -8.29
CA THR A 156 13.50 4.33 -9.40
C THR A 156 14.39 5.31 -10.14
N PHE A 157 13.94 6.56 -10.35
CA PHE A 157 14.66 7.53 -11.18
C PHE A 157 15.42 8.60 -10.38
N LYS A 158 15.14 8.80 -9.09
CA LYS A 158 15.92 9.74 -8.25
C LYS A 158 16.75 9.02 -7.20
N ILE A 159 16.10 8.19 -6.38
CA ILE A 159 16.76 7.58 -5.22
C ILE A 159 17.77 6.51 -5.67
N LEU A 160 17.36 5.56 -6.51
CA LEU A 160 18.22 4.44 -6.88
C LEU A 160 19.50 4.88 -7.64
N PRO A 161 19.46 5.82 -8.60
CA PRO A 161 20.67 6.32 -9.24
C PRO A 161 21.60 7.05 -8.27
N TRP A 162 21.05 7.74 -7.26
CA TRP A 162 21.85 8.37 -6.21
C TRP A 162 22.50 7.32 -5.31
N LEU A 163 21.75 6.29 -4.88
CA LEU A 163 22.24 5.18 -4.06
C LEU A 163 23.27 4.30 -4.76
N ASN A 164 23.24 4.21 -6.09
CA ASN A 164 24.15 3.41 -6.90
C ASN A 164 24.65 4.21 -8.12
N PRO A 165 25.52 5.21 -7.91
CA PRO A 165 25.94 6.14 -8.97
C PRO A 165 26.72 5.46 -10.09
N ASP A 166 27.41 4.35 -9.79
CA ASP A 166 28.18 3.59 -10.77
C ASP A 166 27.30 2.71 -11.66
N ASN A 167 25.97 2.67 -11.42
CA ASN A 167 24.98 1.95 -12.22
C ASN A 167 25.35 0.47 -12.47
N ASN A 168 26.03 -0.16 -11.51
CA ASN A 168 26.48 -1.56 -11.57
C ASN A 168 25.34 -2.59 -11.45
N ILE A 169 24.12 -2.22 -11.82
CA ILE A 169 22.96 -3.12 -11.79
C ILE A 169 23.13 -4.11 -12.93
N LYS A 170 23.48 -5.35 -12.60
CA LYS A 170 23.43 -6.45 -13.57
C LYS A 170 21.96 -6.64 -13.96
N THR A 171 21.68 -6.78 -15.25
CA THR A 171 20.32 -6.94 -15.82
C THR A 171 19.47 -8.02 -15.14
N ASN A 172 20.08 -9.00 -14.47
CA ASN A 172 19.39 -10.10 -13.75
C ASN A 172 19.22 -9.88 -12.23
N GLN A 173 19.60 -8.74 -11.66
CA GLN A 173 19.40 -8.49 -10.23
C GLN A 173 17.93 -8.17 -9.91
N ILE A 174 17.46 -8.65 -8.76
CA ILE A 174 16.15 -8.30 -8.20
C ILE A 174 16.13 -6.78 -7.98
N HIS A 175 15.04 -6.14 -8.41
CA HIS A 175 14.90 -4.69 -8.28
C HIS A 175 15.00 -4.29 -6.80
N PRO A 176 15.79 -3.26 -6.41
CA PRO A 176 16.02 -2.91 -5.00
C PRO A 176 14.74 -2.63 -4.19
N LEU A 177 13.69 -2.11 -4.86
CA LEU A 177 12.36 -1.94 -4.25
C LEU A 177 11.69 -3.27 -3.88
N ILE A 178 11.97 -4.36 -4.59
CA ILE A 178 11.46 -5.70 -4.25
C ILE A 178 12.22 -6.28 -3.05
N CYS A 179 13.51 -5.97 -2.91
CA CYS A 179 14.28 -6.34 -1.73
C CYS A 179 13.76 -5.67 -0.44
N TYR A 180 13.20 -4.45 -0.57
CA TYR A 180 12.68 -3.64 0.54
C TYR A 180 11.29 -3.07 0.21
N PRO A 181 10.27 -3.92 0.05
CA PRO A 181 8.98 -3.53 -0.49
C PRO A 181 8.21 -2.58 0.44
N GLN A 182 8.47 -2.61 1.75
CA GLN A 182 7.89 -1.68 2.71
C GLN A 182 8.24 -0.21 2.40
N SER A 183 9.27 0.04 1.59
CA SER A 183 9.62 1.40 1.17
C SER A 183 8.50 2.10 0.39
N ILE A 184 7.63 1.34 -0.28
CA ILE A 184 6.49 1.92 -1.03
C ILE A 184 5.28 2.26 -0.13
N GLU A 185 5.24 1.74 1.09
CA GLU A 185 4.20 2.06 2.08
C GLU A 185 4.41 3.39 2.78
N GLN A 186 5.64 3.91 2.75
CA GLN A 186 5.91 5.27 3.21
C GLN A 186 5.12 6.29 2.39
N SER A 187 4.72 7.40 3.01
CA SER A 187 4.08 8.48 2.27
C SER A 187 5.08 9.06 1.26
N TYR A 188 4.56 9.57 0.13
CA TYR A 188 5.42 10.20 -0.88
C TYR A 188 6.24 11.35 -0.28
N GLN A 189 5.65 12.11 0.65
CA GLN A 189 6.33 13.20 1.34
C GLN A 189 7.48 12.69 2.20
N GLN A 190 7.29 11.64 3.01
CA GLN A 190 8.38 11.07 3.83
C GLN A 190 9.55 10.55 2.97
N ILE A 191 9.24 9.85 1.87
CA ILE A 191 10.24 9.36 0.91
C ILE A 191 11.09 10.53 0.39
N LYS A 192 10.42 11.60 -0.01
CA LYS A 192 11.03 12.82 -0.55
C LYS A 192 11.84 13.57 0.51
N THR A 193 11.28 13.80 1.69
CA THR A 193 11.95 14.49 2.81
C THR A 193 13.27 13.80 3.15
N ARG A 194 13.25 12.48 3.40
CA ARG A 194 14.45 11.73 3.77
C ARG A 194 15.51 11.76 2.68
N PHE A 195 15.11 11.60 1.42
CA PHE A 195 16.04 11.68 0.29
C PHE A 195 16.68 13.07 0.16
N ILE A 196 15.87 14.14 0.12
CA ILE A 196 16.36 15.52 -0.03
C ILE A 196 17.27 15.89 1.15
N PHE A 197 16.88 15.50 2.36
CA PHE A 197 17.70 15.75 3.55
C PHE A 197 19.07 15.08 3.41
N ALA A 198 19.11 13.77 3.13
CA ALA A 198 20.36 13.02 2.97
C ALA A 198 21.24 13.57 1.83
N GLN A 199 20.62 14.05 0.74
CA GLN A 199 21.36 14.67 -0.36
C GLN A 199 21.97 16.02 0.04
N ARG A 200 21.24 16.83 0.83
CA ARG A 200 21.66 18.19 1.20
C ARG A 200 22.64 18.25 2.36
N THR A 201 22.72 17.23 3.19
CA THR A 201 23.75 17.15 4.24
C THR A 201 25.15 16.96 3.67
N GLY A 202 25.28 16.76 2.35
CA GLY A 202 26.56 16.51 1.68
C GLY A 202 27.08 15.09 1.92
N PHE A 203 26.19 14.18 2.36
CA PHE A 203 26.54 12.79 2.62
C PHE A 203 27.10 12.12 1.35
N ARG A 204 28.29 11.52 1.46
CA ARG A 204 28.99 10.87 0.34
C ARG A 204 28.75 9.37 0.35
N ILE A 205 27.84 8.92 -0.50
CA ILE A 205 27.49 7.49 -0.62
C ILE A 205 28.70 6.64 -0.99
N THR A 206 29.55 7.11 -1.90
CA THR A 206 30.73 6.38 -2.37
C THR A 206 31.73 6.07 -1.26
N GLU A 207 31.70 6.83 -0.17
CA GLU A 207 32.59 6.65 0.99
C GLU A 207 31.94 5.79 2.09
N SER A 208 30.67 5.41 1.92
CA SER A 208 29.85 4.76 2.94
C SER A 208 29.51 3.32 2.57
N LYS A 209 29.70 2.40 3.52
CA LYS A 209 29.35 1.00 3.35
C LYS A 209 27.89 0.76 3.75
N ASN A 210 27.23 -0.17 3.05
CA ASN A 210 25.88 -0.69 3.36
C ASN A 210 24.73 0.33 3.24
N ILE A 211 24.91 1.39 2.45
CA ILE A 211 23.83 2.34 2.15
C ILE A 211 22.91 1.75 1.07
N ASN A 212 21.63 1.67 1.39
CA ASN A 212 20.59 1.12 0.53
C ASN A 212 19.21 1.70 0.87
N LEU A 213 18.19 1.29 0.12
CA LEU A 213 16.82 1.80 0.28
C LEU A 213 16.27 1.60 1.71
N LYS A 214 16.61 0.50 2.39
CA LYS A 214 16.22 0.27 3.78
C LYS A 214 16.83 1.30 4.72
N THR A 215 18.14 1.54 4.62
CA THR A 215 18.81 2.54 5.47
C THR A 215 18.32 3.96 5.22
N LEU A 216 17.88 4.27 3.99
CA LEU A 216 17.33 5.58 3.69
C LEU A 216 15.88 5.72 4.20
N LEU A 217 15.01 4.74 3.94
CA LEU A 217 13.57 4.91 4.08
C LEU A 217 12.91 4.16 5.24
N LEU A 218 13.55 3.13 5.80
CA LEU A 218 12.87 2.17 6.69
C LEU A 218 13.41 2.11 8.12
N ILE A 219 14.58 2.69 8.38
CA ILE A 219 15.12 2.75 9.75
C ILE A 219 14.49 3.90 10.54
N SER A 220 14.63 3.83 11.87
CA SER A 220 14.15 4.90 12.76
C SER A 220 14.80 6.24 12.40
N GLU A 221 14.13 7.36 12.69
CA GLU A 221 14.68 8.68 12.43
C GLU A 221 16.00 8.91 13.16
N LYS A 222 16.12 8.39 14.39
CA LYS A 222 17.36 8.42 15.16
C LYS A 222 18.51 7.73 14.42
N ASP A 223 18.29 6.50 13.96
CA ASP A 223 19.31 5.74 13.22
C ASP A 223 19.61 6.40 11.87
N PHE A 224 18.60 6.96 11.22
CA PHE A 224 18.74 7.72 9.99
C PHE A 224 19.67 8.93 10.18
N LEU A 225 19.44 9.75 11.21
CA LEU A 225 20.29 10.91 11.49
C LEU A 225 21.71 10.47 11.88
N GLN A 226 21.88 9.40 12.65
CA GLN A 226 23.20 8.86 12.97
C GLN A 226 24.00 8.44 11.74
N ILE A 227 23.34 8.02 10.64
CA ILE A 227 24.01 7.66 9.39
C ILE A 227 24.25 8.90 8.52
N TYR A 228 23.20 9.69 8.24
CA TYR A 228 23.24 10.71 7.19
C TYR A 228 23.59 12.12 7.69
N SER A 229 23.48 12.38 8.99
CA SER A 229 23.83 13.66 9.62
C SER A 229 24.00 13.54 11.14
N PRO A 230 25.12 12.95 11.63
CA PRO A 230 25.28 12.55 13.05
C PRO A 230 25.17 13.69 14.06
N ASN A 231 25.38 14.93 13.62
CA ASN A 231 25.34 16.13 14.47
C ASN A 231 23.99 16.86 14.42
N CYS A 232 23.02 16.36 13.66
CA CYS A 232 21.71 16.97 13.54
C CYS A 232 20.73 16.36 14.55
N THR A 233 19.96 17.21 15.22
CA THR A 233 18.92 16.76 16.14
C THR A 233 17.63 16.40 15.40
N ILE A 234 16.74 15.67 16.07
CA ILE A 234 15.43 15.32 15.49
C ILE A 234 14.60 16.59 15.25
N GLU A 235 14.68 17.56 16.16
CA GLU A 235 13.96 18.83 16.05
C GLU A 235 14.41 19.66 14.84
N GLU A 236 15.72 19.65 14.53
CA GLU A 236 16.27 20.29 13.33
C GLU A 236 15.80 19.60 12.06
N PHE A 237 15.75 18.27 12.06
CA PHE A 237 15.21 17.48 10.95
C PHE A 237 13.73 17.78 10.71
N GLU A 238 12.90 17.79 11.75
CA GLU A 238 11.47 18.12 11.68
C GLU A 238 11.22 19.57 11.22
N ALA A 239 12.04 20.53 11.68
CA ALA A 239 11.95 21.90 11.24
C ALA A 239 12.26 22.04 9.74
N LEU A 240 13.24 21.29 9.24
CA LEU A 240 13.63 21.29 7.84
C LEU A 240 12.59 20.57 6.95
N GLU A 241 11.92 19.55 7.46
CA GLU A 241 10.77 18.93 6.79
C GLU A 241 9.63 19.94 6.58
N LYS A 242 9.33 20.76 7.58
CA LYS A 242 8.31 21.82 7.50
C LYS A 242 8.68 22.91 6.49
N LEU A 243 9.96 23.20 6.28
CA LEU A 243 10.44 24.16 5.27
C LEU A 243 10.51 23.56 3.86
N ASN A 244 10.88 22.28 3.72
CA ASN A 244 10.94 21.62 2.42
C ASN A 244 9.57 21.41 1.79
N SER A 245 8.51 21.28 2.60
CA SER A 245 7.13 21.17 2.12
C SER A 245 6.57 22.48 1.55
N THR A 246 7.20 23.62 1.82
CA THR A 246 6.73 24.95 1.40
C THR A 246 7.49 25.54 0.20
N GLU A 247 8.80 25.30 0.05
CA GLU A 247 9.61 26.09 -0.91
C GLU A 247 10.41 25.30 -1.96
N LEU A 248 10.72 24.02 -1.76
CA LEU A 248 11.78 23.35 -2.54
C LEU A 248 11.38 22.05 -3.25
N GLY A 249 10.08 21.76 -3.37
CA GLY A 249 9.58 20.48 -3.88
C GLY A 249 8.76 20.51 -5.18
N VAL A 250 8.35 21.67 -5.68
CA VAL A 250 7.24 21.75 -6.66
C VAL A 250 7.63 21.28 -8.07
N GLU A 251 8.88 21.44 -8.49
CA GLU A 251 9.32 21.08 -9.86
C GLU A 251 9.41 19.57 -10.08
N ASP A 252 10.00 18.84 -9.13
CA ASP A 252 10.09 17.38 -9.21
C ASP A 252 8.69 16.73 -9.16
N ASP A 253 7.75 17.30 -8.41
CA ASP A 253 6.40 16.75 -8.30
C ASP A 253 5.65 16.78 -9.63
N ARG A 254 5.78 17.86 -10.41
CA ARG A 254 5.17 17.97 -11.74
C ARG A 254 5.74 16.93 -12.71
N LEU A 255 7.06 16.71 -12.68
CA LEU A 255 7.72 15.70 -13.52
C LEU A 255 7.17 14.30 -13.23
N PHE A 256 7.06 13.91 -11.96
CA PHE A 256 6.53 12.59 -11.62
C PHE A 256 5.03 12.47 -11.88
N ASP A 257 4.26 13.52 -11.67
CA ASP A 257 2.85 13.55 -12.04
C ASP A 257 2.67 13.40 -13.56
N ASP A 258 3.56 13.98 -14.37
CA ASP A 258 3.54 13.82 -15.83
C ASP A 258 3.99 12.41 -16.26
N LEU A 259 4.99 11.82 -15.61
CA LEU A 259 5.36 10.42 -15.82
C LEU A 259 4.19 9.48 -15.53
N VAL A 260 3.42 9.73 -14.45
CA VAL A 260 2.21 8.97 -14.12
C VAL A 260 1.15 9.07 -15.23
N LYS A 261 0.97 10.26 -15.82
CA LYS A 261 0.03 10.45 -16.95
C LYS A 261 0.47 9.74 -18.22
N LEU A 262 1.78 9.64 -18.44
CA LEU A 262 2.39 8.98 -19.60
C LEU A 262 2.47 7.46 -19.44
N SER A 263 2.30 6.93 -18.23
CA SER A 263 2.30 5.49 -17.97
C SER A 263 1.22 4.78 -18.79
N PRO A 264 1.49 3.54 -19.27
CA PRO A 264 0.50 2.76 -20.00
C PRO A 264 -0.78 2.63 -19.20
N LYS A 265 -1.89 3.15 -19.74
CA LYS A 265 -3.21 2.91 -19.15
C LYS A 265 -3.52 1.42 -19.26
N PRO A 266 -4.07 0.78 -18.22
CA PRO A 266 -4.41 -0.63 -18.28
C PRO A 266 -5.40 -0.85 -19.42
N SER A 267 -4.92 -1.42 -20.54
CA SER A 267 -5.81 -1.98 -21.55
C SER A 267 -6.35 -3.27 -20.97
N MET A 268 -7.57 -3.23 -20.46
CA MET A 268 -8.25 -4.47 -20.06
C MET A 268 -8.16 -5.45 -21.23
N MET A 269 -7.62 -6.66 -20.98
CA MET A 269 -7.96 -7.79 -21.83
C MET A 269 -9.48 -7.84 -21.83
N LYS A 270 -10.12 -7.46 -22.94
CA LYS A 270 -11.55 -7.65 -23.14
C LYS A 270 -11.80 -9.16 -23.17
N LYS A 271 -11.93 -9.80 -22.00
CA LYS A 271 -12.78 -10.98 -21.92
C LYS A 271 -14.18 -10.48 -22.21
N GLN A 272 -14.75 -10.95 -23.32
CA GLN A 272 -16.16 -10.77 -23.63
C GLN A 272 -16.98 -11.38 -22.48
N THR A 273 -17.37 -10.55 -21.51
CA THR A 273 -18.44 -10.89 -20.58
C THR A 273 -19.75 -10.66 -21.31
N LYS A 274 -20.48 -11.76 -21.56
CA LYS A 274 -21.93 -11.69 -21.78
C LYS A 274 -22.54 -10.94 -20.58
N ASN A 275 -23.41 -9.99 -20.92
CA ASN A 275 -24.27 -9.20 -20.03
C ASN A 275 -24.54 -9.83 -18.66
N GLU A 276 -24.06 -9.17 -17.60
CA GLU A 276 -24.85 -8.93 -16.39
C GLU A 276 -24.49 -7.53 -15.85
N ASN A 277 -25.52 -6.71 -15.63
CA ASN A 277 -25.41 -5.33 -15.19
C ASN A 277 -24.69 -5.22 -13.84
N SER A 278 -23.43 -4.78 -13.83
CA SER A 278 -22.70 -4.42 -12.60
C SER A 278 -22.70 -2.90 -12.42
N PHE A 279 -23.59 -2.44 -11.53
CA PHE A 279 -23.82 -1.04 -11.16
C PHE A 279 -22.75 -0.49 -10.17
N MET A 280 -21.58 -1.13 -10.06
CA MET A 280 -20.51 -0.75 -9.12
C MET A 280 -19.55 0.33 -9.62
N LYS A 281 -19.81 0.95 -10.78
CA LYS A 281 -18.99 2.09 -11.24
C LYS A 281 -19.32 3.43 -10.59
N LYS A 282 -20.37 3.55 -9.77
CA LYS A 282 -20.82 4.85 -9.24
C LYS A 282 -20.51 5.14 -7.78
N THR A 283 -20.24 4.15 -6.93
CA THR A 283 -20.22 4.39 -5.48
C THR A 283 -18.82 4.64 -4.89
N ILE A 284 -17.74 4.44 -5.65
CA ILE A 284 -16.38 4.76 -5.20
C ILE A 284 -15.99 6.21 -5.56
N GLU A 285 -16.55 6.78 -6.63
CA GLU A 285 -16.33 8.19 -6.99
C GLU A 285 -17.14 9.19 -6.12
N GLU A 286 -18.29 8.78 -5.57
CA GLU A 286 -19.15 9.68 -4.79
C GLU A 286 -18.83 9.73 -3.28
N GLY A 287 -17.98 8.83 -2.77
CA GLY A 287 -17.55 8.82 -1.36
C GLY A 287 -16.38 9.76 -1.03
N ILE A 288 -15.70 10.30 -2.05
CA ILE A 288 -14.53 11.19 -1.88
C ILE A 288 -14.91 12.67 -2.06
N LEU A 289 -16.12 12.97 -2.54
CA LEU A 289 -16.58 14.33 -2.88
C LEU A 289 -17.53 14.99 -1.86
N LEU A 290 -17.73 14.41 -0.67
CA LEU A 290 -18.60 14.99 0.38
C LEU A 290 -17.85 15.43 1.65
N SER A 291 -16.60 15.85 1.50
CA SER A 291 -15.91 16.63 2.52
C SER A 291 -15.23 17.85 1.87
N ASN A 292 -16.06 18.83 1.50
CA ASN A 292 -15.70 20.24 1.36
C ASN A 292 -16.87 21.07 1.91
#